data_AF-A0A6N2M7D4-F1
#
_entry.id   AF-A0A6N2M7D4-F1
#
_cell.length_a   1.000
_cell.length_b   1.000
_cell.length_c   1.000
_cell.angle_alpha   90.00
_cell.angle_beta   90.00
_cell.angle_gamma   90.00
#
_symmetry.space_group_name_H-M   'P 1'
#
loop_
_entity.id
_entity.type
_entity.pdbx_description
1 polymer ?
#
loop_
_entity_poly.entity_id
_entity_poly.type
_entity_poly.pdbx_seq_one_letter_code
_entity_poly.pdbx_strand_id
1 'polypeptide(L)'
;MLNAGIWRFWEDFITVCGLSVLPQVMWSTFVPYIPNSILPGVISFVTAVAAVVMARIGKLSEKGVKFVGAISGWTATLLFMWMPVSQMWTNFLNPDNIKGLSAFSMLLAMIGNGLMIPRALFIRDFMWFTGSTWAAVFYGYGNILCMYYFNSISGKFLLAATAGLVSWIGMALWRDTVVYGYSSPLRSLKELIFGS
;
A
#
# COMPACT_ATOMS: atom_id res chain seq x y z
N MET A 1 17.20 7.65 -22.80
CA MET A 1 17.24 7.89 -21.34
C MET A 1 16.81 9.33 -21.11
N LEU A 2 15.89 9.60 -20.19
CA LEU A 2 15.48 10.97 -19.86
C LEU A 2 16.69 11.77 -19.34
N ASN A 3 16.74 13.06 -19.66
CA ASN A 3 17.75 13.97 -19.11
C ASN A 3 17.70 13.92 -17.57
N ALA A 4 18.85 13.77 -16.91
CA ALA A 4 18.93 13.61 -15.45
C ALA A 4 18.28 14.77 -14.68
N GLY A 5 18.31 15.99 -15.22
CA GLY A 5 17.61 17.14 -14.65
C GLY A 5 16.09 17.00 -14.72
N ILE A 6 15.55 16.51 -15.85
CA ILE A 6 14.12 16.30 -16.05
C ILE A 6 13.61 15.20 -15.10
N TRP A 7 14.35 14.10 -14.98
CA TRP A 7 13.99 13.02 -14.07
C TRP A 7 13.94 13.48 -12.60
N ARG A 8 14.96 14.24 -12.17
CA ARG A 8 15.01 14.79 -10.81
C ARG A 8 13.88 15.78 -10.53
N PHE A 9 13.56 16.65 -11.50
CA PHE A 9 12.44 17.56 -11.38
C PHE A 9 11.11 16.80 -11.24
N TRP A 10 10.94 15.73 -12.01
CA TRP A 10 9.78 14.85 -11.91
C TRP A 10 9.67 14.17 -10.53
N GLU A 11 10.78 13.64 -10.00
CA GLU A 11 10.82 13.06 -8.65
C GLU A 11 10.42 14.08 -7.57
N ASP A 12 10.92 15.31 -7.65
CA ASP A 12 10.55 16.39 -6.72
C ASP A 12 9.07 16.72 -6.80
N PHE A 13 8.56 16.86 -8.02
CA PHE A 13 7.15 17.15 -8.27
C PHE A 13 6.25 16.07 -7.66
N ILE A 14 6.53 14.79 -7.95
CA ILE A 14 5.75 13.68 -7.41
C ILE A 14 5.88 13.58 -5.88
N THR A 15 7.06 13.88 -5.32
CA THR A 15 7.25 13.92 -3.87
C THR A 15 6.35 14.96 -3.21
N VAL A 16 6.35 16.19 -3.73
CA VAL A 16 5.54 17.30 -3.17
C VAL A 16 4.05 17.01 -3.34
N CYS A 17 3.62 16.61 -4.55
CA CYS A 17 2.23 16.27 -4.81
C CYS A 17 1.76 15.09 -3.96
N GLY A 18 2.52 14.00 -3.94
CA GLY A 18 2.20 12.79 -3.17
C GLY A 18 2.06 13.08 -1.68
N LEU A 19 3.02 13.80 -1.09
CA LEU A 19 2.95 14.19 0.31
C LEU A 19 1.83 15.17 0.61
N SER A 20 1.49 16.08 -0.29
CA SER A 20 0.35 17.00 -0.07
C SER A 20 -1.00 16.27 -0.11
N VAL A 21 -1.16 15.34 -1.06
CA VAL A 21 -2.44 14.66 -1.30
C VAL A 21 -2.71 13.58 -0.26
N LEU A 22 -1.69 12.81 0.14
CA LEU A 22 -1.89 11.66 1.03
C LEU A 22 -2.56 12.04 2.38
N PRO A 23 -2.03 12.97 3.19
CA PRO A 23 -2.66 13.41 4.43
C PRO A 23 -4.02 14.06 4.20
N GLN A 24 -4.21 14.76 3.07
CA GLN A 24 -5.49 15.37 2.73
C GLN A 24 -6.56 14.32 2.44
N VAL A 25 -6.24 13.27 1.69
CA VAL A 25 -7.14 12.15 1.40
C VAL A 25 -7.46 11.38 2.69
N MET A 26 -6.44 11.14 3.53
CA MET A 26 -6.62 10.52 4.84
C MET A 26 -7.59 11.30 5.72
N TRP A 27 -7.42 12.62 5.79
CA TRP A 27 -8.34 13.49 6.54
C TRP A 27 -9.75 13.46 5.95
N SER A 28 -9.86 13.66 4.62
CA SER A 28 -11.14 13.75 3.93
C SER A 28 -11.98 12.48 4.06
N THR A 29 -11.34 11.33 4.25
CA THR A 29 -12.01 10.03 4.48
C THR A 29 -12.98 10.07 5.66
N PHE A 30 -12.65 10.82 6.72
CA PHE A 30 -13.43 10.84 7.95
C PHE A 30 -14.44 12.00 8.01
N VAL A 31 -14.57 12.83 6.98
CA VAL A 31 -15.60 13.88 6.92
C VAL A 31 -16.99 13.21 6.77
N PRO A 32 -18.04 13.66 7.49
CA PRO A 32 -18.12 14.85 8.37
C PRO A 32 -17.82 14.59 9.86
N TYR A 33 -17.30 13.42 10.25
CA TYR A 33 -16.95 13.13 11.65
C TYR A 33 -15.77 13.96 12.16
N ILE A 34 -14.95 14.47 11.23
CA ILE A 34 -13.95 15.50 11.50
C ILE A 34 -14.23 16.76 10.67
N PRO A 35 -13.71 17.94 11.08
CA PRO A 35 -13.95 19.18 10.36
C PRO A 35 -13.48 19.12 8.91
N ASN A 36 -14.31 19.61 7.99
CA ASN A 36 -13.87 19.82 6.62
C ASN A 36 -12.75 20.87 6.60
N SER A 37 -11.55 20.46 6.21
CA SER A 37 -10.36 21.30 6.24
C SER A 37 -9.35 20.84 5.20
N ILE A 38 -8.68 21.82 4.58
CA ILE A 38 -7.54 21.61 3.68
C ILE A 38 -6.18 21.70 4.41
N LEU A 39 -6.20 21.99 5.71
CA LEU A 39 -4.99 22.22 6.51
C LEU A 39 -4.00 21.05 6.48
N PRO A 40 -4.41 19.77 6.59
CA PRO A 40 -3.47 18.65 6.53
C PRO A 40 -2.68 18.61 5.23
N GLY A 41 -3.35 18.86 4.10
CA GLY A 41 -2.70 18.93 2.79
C GLY A 41 -1.75 20.13 2.67
N VAL A 42 -2.17 21.31 3.16
CA VAL A 42 -1.34 22.52 3.12
C VAL A 42 -0.08 22.39 3.98
N ILE A 43 -0.21 21.89 5.21
CA ILE A 43 0.94 21.69 6.12
C ILE A 43 1.92 20.70 5.51
N SER A 44 1.41 19.59 4.96
CA SER A 44 2.25 18.59 4.32
C SER A 44 2.92 19.12 3.05
N PHE A 45 2.20 19.91 2.23
CA PHE A 45 2.75 20.57 1.05
C PHE A 45 3.92 21.49 1.41
N VAL A 46 3.75 22.38 2.38
CA VAL A 46 4.81 23.31 2.82
C VAL A 46 6.02 22.53 3.33
N THR A 47 5.79 21.47 4.11
CA THR A 47 6.85 20.60 4.62
C THR A 47 7.60 19.88 3.50
N ALA A 48 6.88 19.35 2.51
CA ALA A 48 7.46 18.65 1.37
C ALA A 48 8.30 19.59 0.50
N VAL A 49 7.81 20.80 0.22
CA VAL A 49 8.56 21.83 -0.50
C VAL A 49 9.83 22.19 0.27
N ALA A 50 9.74 22.42 1.58
CA ALA A 50 10.90 22.71 2.41
C ALA A 50 11.94 21.57 2.37
N ALA A 51 11.49 20.31 2.49
CA ALA A 51 12.37 19.14 2.44
C ALA A 51 13.08 19.00 1.08
N VAL A 52 12.35 19.18 -0.02
CA VAL A 52 12.91 19.17 -1.38
C VAL A 52 13.91 20.31 -1.56
N VAL A 53 13.55 21.55 -1.19
CA VAL A 53 14.46 22.69 -1.30
C VAL A 53 15.74 22.46 -0.50
N MET A 54 15.64 21.98 0.75
CA MET A 54 16.80 21.64 1.58
C MET A 54 17.67 20.54 0.95
N ALA A 55 17.06 19.54 0.30
CA ALA A 55 17.78 18.51 -0.44
C ALA A 55 18.57 19.12 -1.63
N ARG A 56 17.97 20.09 -2.33
CA ARG A 56 18.57 20.72 -3.53
C ARG A 56 19.68 21.72 -3.21
N ILE A 57 19.58 22.43 -2.10
CA ILE A 57 20.63 23.38 -1.66
C ILE A 57 21.76 22.70 -0.85
N GLY A 58 21.75 21.36 -0.75
CA GLY A 58 22.81 20.60 -0.07
C GLY A 58 22.78 20.68 1.46
N LYS A 59 21.66 21.08 2.06
CA LYS A 59 21.51 21.14 3.53
C LYS A 59 21.15 19.78 4.15
N LEU A 60 20.72 18.81 3.35
CA LEU A 60 20.46 17.45 3.83
C LEU A 60 21.70 16.57 3.65
N SER A 61 21.89 15.62 4.58
CA SER A 61 22.87 14.55 4.43
C SER A 61 22.54 13.65 3.24
N GLU A 62 23.50 12.86 2.76
CA GLU A 62 23.25 11.90 1.66
C GLU A 62 22.10 10.93 1.98
N LYS A 63 22.00 10.49 3.23
CA LYS A 63 20.86 9.69 3.72
C LYS A 63 19.54 10.45 3.63
N GLY A 64 19.54 11.73 3.98
CA GLY A 64 18.36 12.59 3.87
C GLY A 64 17.90 12.79 2.43
N VAL A 65 18.83 12.99 1.49
CA VAL A 65 18.51 13.11 0.06
C VAL A 65 17.93 11.79 -0.48
N LYS A 66 18.53 10.65 -0.13
CA LYS A 66 17.99 9.32 -0.50
C LYS A 66 16.59 9.09 0.08
N PHE A 67 16.37 9.49 1.33
CA PHE A 67 15.07 9.41 1.97
C PHE A 67 14.02 10.24 1.24
N VAL A 68 14.30 11.52 0.94
CA VAL A 68 13.38 12.39 0.19
C VAL A 68 13.06 11.80 -1.19
N GLY A 69 14.06 11.26 -1.91
CA GLY A 69 13.83 10.59 -3.18
C GLY A 69 12.92 9.36 -3.06
N ALA A 70 13.09 8.56 -2.01
CA ALA A 70 12.26 7.38 -1.76
C ALA A 70 10.79 7.70 -1.45
N ILE A 71 10.50 8.89 -0.91
CA ILE A 71 9.13 9.32 -0.59
C ILE A 71 8.24 9.27 -1.83
N SER A 72 8.74 9.70 -2.99
CA SER A 72 7.96 9.68 -4.24
C SER A 72 7.32 8.31 -4.53
N GLY A 73 8.12 7.24 -4.47
CA GLY A 73 7.65 5.87 -4.65
C GLY A 73 6.70 5.43 -3.53
N TRP A 74 7.07 5.72 -2.27
CA TRP A 74 6.25 5.32 -1.12
C TRP A 74 4.90 6.01 -1.08
N THR A 75 4.79 7.28 -1.49
CA THR A 75 3.51 7.99 -1.52
C THR A 75 2.50 7.32 -2.43
N ALA A 76 2.92 6.79 -3.59
CA ALA A 76 2.03 6.01 -4.45
C ALA A 76 1.53 4.76 -3.73
N THR A 77 2.43 3.97 -3.14
CA THR A 77 2.08 2.77 -2.37
C THR A 77 1.13 3.10 -1.22
N LEU A 78 1.40 4.15 -0.44
CA LEU A 78 0.57 4.55 0.69
C LEU A 78 -0.83 5.03 0.26
N LEU A 79 -0.94 5.74 -0.87
CA LEU A 79 -2.24 6.11 -1.45
C LEU A 79 -3.03 4.87 -1.87
N PHE A 80 -2.40 3.89 -2.51
CA PHE A 80 -3.03 2.62 -2.82
C PHE A 80 -3.45 1.85 -1.57
N MET A 81 -2.62 1.86 -0.52
CA MET A 81 -2.94 1.24 0.76
C MET A 81 -4.09 1.96 1.48
N TRP A 82 -4.27 3.26 1.27
CA TRP A 82 -5.35 4.01 1.90
C TRP A 82 -6.72 3.75 1.26
N MET A 83 -6.76 3.42 -0.03
CA MET A 83 -8.00 3.13 -0.75
C MET A 83 -8.93 2.12 -0.03
N PRO A 84 -8.47 0.93 0.39
CA PRO A 84 -9.33 0.00 1.15
C PRO A 84 -9.79 0.55 2.49
N VAL A 85 -8.99 1.37 3.18
CA VAL A 85 -9.38 1.99 4.45
C VAL A 85 -10.58 2.92 4.23
N SER A 86 -10.49 3.78 3.21
CA SER A 86 -11.59 4.68 2.84
C SER A 86 -12.85 3.92 2.43
N GLN A 87 -12.69 2.84 1.67
CA GLN A 87 -13.82 1.99 1.26
C GLN A 87 -14.46 1.31 2.47
N MET A 88 -13.68 0.68 3.34
CA MET A 88 -14.19 0.01 4.55
C MET A 88 -14.89 1.00 5.49
N TRP A 89 -14.33 2.20 5.67
CA TRP A 89 -14.97 3.27 6.44
C TRP A 89 -16.33 3.64 5.87
N THR A 90 -16.40 3.88 4.55
CA THR A 90 -17.65 4.24 3.87
C THR A 90 -18.70 3.12 3.96
N ASN A 91 -18.25 1.87 3.84
CA ASN A 91 -19.08 0.68 3.96
C ASN A 91 -19.60 0.46 5.38
N PHE A 92 -18.80 0.77 6.41
CA PHE A 92 -19.21 0.69 7.81
C PHE A 92 -20.32 1.71 8.11
N LEU A 93 -20.19 2.93 7.57
CA LEU A 93 -21.18 3.99 7.75
C LEU A 93 -22.47 3.74 6.96
N ASN A 94 -22.35 3.15 5.77
CA ASN A 94 -23.47 2.86 4.87
C ASN A 94 -23.42 1.39 4.41
N PRO A 95 -23.92 0.44 5.22
CA PRO A 95 -23.84 -1.00 4.93
C PRO A 95 -24.46 -1.43 3.60
N ASP A 96 -25.43 -0.67 3.07
CA ASP A 96 -26.04 -0.97 1.78
C ASP A 96 -25.06 -0.88 0.61
N ASN A 97 -23.96 -0.12 0.73
CA ASN A 97 -22.90 -0.06 -0.28
C ASN A 97 -22.23 -1.42 -0.49
N ILE A 98 -22.18 -2.27 0.54
CA ILE A 98 -21.55 -3.59 0.49
C ILE A 98 -22.31 -4.54 -0.42
N LYS A 99 -23.64 -4.39 -0.51
CA LYS A 99 -24.49 -5.19 -1.42
C LYS A 99 -24.19 -4.90 -2.89
N GLY A 100 -23.68 -3.70 -3.19
CA GLY A 100 -23.22 -3.32 -4.53
C GLY A 100 -21.85 -3.87 -4.92
N LEU A 101 -21.09 -4.44 -3.97
CA LEU A 101 -19.78 -5.02 -4.25
C LEU A 101 -19.90 -6.40 -4.87
N SER A 102 -19.12 -6.65 -5.92
CA SER A 102 -19.01 -7.97 -6.53
C SER A 102 -18.00 -8.83 -5.75
N ALA A 103 -18.48 -9.95 -5.21
CA ALA A 103 -17.63 -10.93 -4.52
C ALA A 103 -16.51 -11.47 -5.43
N PHE A 104 -16.83 -11.65 -6.71
CA PHE A 104 -15.86 -12.10 -7.71
C PHE A 104 -14.80 -11.03 -7.99
N SER A 105 -15.19 -9.75 -8.06
CA SER A 105 -14.24 -8.66 -8.22
C SER A 105 -13.30 -8.54 -7.02
N MET A 106 -13.80 -8.73 -5.79
CA MET A 106 -12.95 -8.74 -4.59
C MET A 106 -12.01 -9.94 -4.55
N LEU A 107 -12.48 -11.11 -5.01
CA LEU A 107 -11.63 -12.31 -5.16
C LEU A 107 -10.54 -12.10 -6.21
N LEU A 108 -10.87 -11.55 -7.37
CA LEU A 108 -9.88 -11.21 -8.40
C LEU A 108 -8.89 -10.16 -7.91
N ALA A 109 -9.35 -9.16 -7.15
CA ALA A 109 -8.46 -8.17 -6.53
C ALA A 109 -7.51 -8.84 -5.52
N MET A 110 -8.01 -9.77 -4.70
CA MET A 110 -7.20 -10.54 -3.76
C MET A 110 -6.13 -11.37 -4.50
N ILE A 111 -6.54 -12.12 -5.53
CA ILE A 111 -5.64 -12.98 -6.31
C ILE A 111 -4.62 -12.14 -7.08
N GLY A 112 -5.04 -11.11 -7.81
CA GLY A 112 -4.17 -10.27 -8.61
C GLY A 112 -3.06 -9.62 -7.79
N ASN A 113 -3.40 -9.07 -6.62
CA ASN A 113 -2.40 -8.53 -5.69
C ASN A 113 -1.56 -9.64 -5.05
N GLY A 114 -2.18 -10.76 -4.69
CA GLY A 114 -1.48 -11.94 -4.15
C GLY A 114 -0.40 -12.46 -5.10
N LEU A 115 -0.66 -12.49 -6.41
CA LEU A 115 0.31 -12.94 -7.43
C LEU A 115 1.56 -12.06 -7.52
N MET A 116 1.51 -10.81 -7.05
CA MET A 116 2.67 -9.91 -7.02
C MET A 116 3.59 -10.14 -5.82
N ILE A 117 3.09 -10.79 -4.75
CA ILE A 117 3.84 -11.04 -3.51
C ILE A 117 5.12 -11.86 -3.77
N PRO A 118 5.11 -13.01 -4.48
CA PRO A 118 6.32 -13.79 -4.69
C PRO A 118 7.41 -13.02 -5.45
N ARG A 119 7.02 -12.25 -6.48
CA ARG A 119 7.97 -11.41 -7.23
C ARG A 119 8.63 -10.39 -6.31
N ALA A 120 7.84 -9.63 -5.56
CA ALA A 120 8.34 -8.59 -4.68
C ALA A 120 9.24 -9.16 -3.57
N LEU A 121 8.86 -10.31 -3.01
CA LEU A 121 9.66 -11.05 -2.04
C LEU A 121 11.00 -11.50 -2.64
N PHE A 122 10.97 -12.11 -3.82
CA PHE A 122 12.15 -12.65 -4.49
C PHE A 122 13.20 -11.58 -4.79
N ILE A 123 12.79 -10.44 -5.35
CA ILE A 123 13.74 -9.35 -5.68
C ILE A 123 14.06 -8.43 -4.49
N ARG A 124 13.55 -8.74 -3.29
CA ARG A 124 13.69 -7.93 -2.06
C ARG A 124 13.14 -6.50 -2.19
N ASP A 125 12.04 -6.33 -2.90
CA ASP A 125 11.33 -5.05 -3.03
C ASP A 125 10.30 -4.90 -1.90
N PHE A 126 10.75 -4.30 -0.80
CA PHE A 126 9.91 -4.11 0.40
C PHE A 126 8.68 -3.24 0.15
N MET A 127 8.80 -2.22 -0.70
CA MET A 127 7.72 -1.30 -1.00
C MET A 127 6.60 -2.01 -1.78
N TRP A 128 6.96 -2.74 -2.84
CA TRP A 128 5.99 -3.54 -3.60
C TRP A 128 5.41 -4.69 -2.79
N PHE A 129 6.22 -5.33 -1.94
CA PHE A 129 5.75 -6.41 -1.08
C PHE A 129 4.68 -5.91 -0.11
N THR A 130 4.94 -4.76 0.53
CA THR A 130 4.01 -4.13 1.48
C THR A 130 2.70 -3.75 0.79
N GLY A 131 2.78 -3.06 -0.35
CA GLY A 131 1.60 -2.65 -1.12
C GLY A 131 0.76 -3.84 -1.59
N SER A 132 1.40 -4.85 -2.19
CA SER A 132 0.73 -6.04 -2.72
C SER A 132 0.09 -6.88 -1.61
N THR A 133 0.79 -7.08 -0.50
CA THR A 133 0.27 -7.81 0.66
C THR A 133 -0.90 -7.07 1.28
N TRP A 134 -0.77 -5.76 1.46
CA TRP A 134 -1.85 -4.93 2.00
C TRP A 134 -3.10 -4.98 1.11
N ALA A 135 -2.94 -4.84 -0.21
CA ALA A 135 -4.06 -4.89 -1.13
C ALA A 135 -4.70 -6.30 -1.19
N ALA A 136 -3.90 -7.38 -1.15
CA ALA A 136 -4.46 -8.73 -1.08
C ALA A 136 -5.28 -8.94 0.21
N VAL A 137 -4.76 -8.50 1.36
CA VAL A 137 -5.36 -8.73 2.67
C VAL A 137 -6.52 -7.78 2.98
N PHE A 138 -6.35 -6.47 2.79
CA PHE A 138 -7.37 -5.48 3.18
C PHE A 138 -8.33 -5.15 2.04
N TYR A 139 -7.81 -4.89 0.83
CA TYR A 139 -8.67 -4.54 -0.31
C TYR A 139 -9.43 -5.76 -0.85
N GLY A 140 -8.75 -6.89 -1.05
CA GLY A 140 -9.39 -8.13 -1.50
C GLY A 140 -10.12 -8.84 -0.35
N TYR A 141 -9.35 -9.49 0.53
CA TYR A 141 -9.89 -10.36 1.56
C TYR A 141 -10.72 -9.63 2.63
N GLY A 142 -10.31 -8.43 3.06
CA GLY A 142 -11.04 -7.62 4.02
C GLY A 142 -12.46 -7.28 3.55
N ASN A 143 -12.62 -6.92 2.27
CA ASN A 143 -13.95 -6.72 1.68
C ASN A 143 -14.75 -8.03 1.60
N ILE A 144 -14.13 -9.17 1.28
CA ILE A 144 -14.81 -10.48 1.31
C ILE A 144 -15.32 -10.77 2.73
N LEU A 145 -14.52 -10.50 3.77
CA LEU A 145 -14.95 -10.64 5.16
C LEU A 145 -16.13 -9.72 5.51
N CYS A 146 -16.08 -8.45 5.10
CA CYS A 146 -17.21 -7.54 5.26
C CYS A 146 -18.46 -8.07 4.56
N MET A 147 -18.36 -8.51 3.31
CA MET A 147 -19.48 -9.09 2.58
C MET A 147 -20.08 -10.31 3.29
N TYR A 148 -19.26 -11.15 3.92
CA TYR A 148 -19.75 -12.27 4.73
C TYR A 148 -20.50 -11.78 5.97
N TYR A 149 -19.92 -10.83 6.71
CA TYR A 149 -20.55 -10.26 7.90
C TYR A 149 -21.92 -9.63 7.61
N PHE A 150 -22.05 -8.98 6.45
CA PHE A 150 -23.32 -8.40 5.98
C PHE A 150 -24.17 -9.37 5.15
N ASN A 151 -23.95 -10.69 5.29
CA ASN A 151 -24.74 -11.77 4.68
C ASN A 151 -24.88 -11.67 3.14
N SER A 152 -23.91 -11.05 2.46
CA SER A 152 -23.89 -10.90 0.99
C SER A 152 -23.21 -12.06 0.27
N ILE A 153 -22.45 -12.90 0.99
CA ILE A 153 -21.81 -14.11 0.46
C ILE A 153 -21.96 -15.29 1.42
N SER A 154 -21.79 -16.51 0.89
CA SER A 154 -21.84 -17.73 1.69
C SER A 154 -20.54 -17.96 2.49
N GLY A 155 -20.65 -18.64 3.64
CA GLY A 155 -19.48 -19.05 4.42
C GLY A 155 -18.54 -19.99 3.67
N LYS A 156 -19.05 -20.79 2.73
CA LYS A 156 -18.23 -21.65 1.85
C LYS A 156 -17.31 -20.82 0.96
N PHE A 157 -17.82 -19.71 0.41
CA PHE A 157 -17.02 -18.80 -0.39
C PHE A 157 -15.91 -18.16 0.44
N LEU A 158 -16.25 -17.69 1.65
CA LEU A 158 -15.25 -17.13 2.56
C LEU A 158 -14.16 -18.15 2.89
N LEU A 159 -14.53 -19.37 3.29
CA LEU A 159 -13.57 -20.43 3.63
C LEU A 159 -12.64 -20.75 2.44
N ALA A 160 -13.18 -20.85 1.23
CA ALA A 160 -12.37 -21.08 0.03
C ALA A 160 -11.39 -19.92 -0.23
N ALA A 161 -11.84 -18.67 -0.09
CA ALA A 161 -11.00 -17.49 -0.24
C ALA A 161 -9.88 -17.43 0.83
N THR A 162 -10.22 -17.70 2.10
CA THR A 162 -9.26 -17.76 3.21
C THR A 162 -8.22 -18.84 2.97
N ALA A 163 -8.65 -20.06 2.63
CA ALA A 163 -7.74 -21.17 2.38
C ALA A 163 -6.81 -20.86 1.21
N GLY A 164 -7.34 -20.35 0.10
CA GLY A 164 -6.56 -19.94 -1.06
C GLY A 164 -5.50 -18.89 -0.72
N LEU A 165 -5.87 -17.84 0.01
CA LEU A 165 -4.94 -16.77 0.40
C LEU A 165 -3.82 -17.29 1.32
N VAL A 166 -4.18 -18.03 2.37
CA VAL A 166 -3.21 -18.55 3.35
C VAL A 166 -2.26 -19.54 2.69
N SER A 167 -2.78 -20.47 1.88
CA SER A 167 -1.96 -21.42 1.13
C SER A 167 -1.02 -20.72 0.14
N TRP A 168 -1.49 -19.66 -0.54
CA TRP A 168 -0.67 -18.90 -1.47
C TRP A 168 0.48 -18.16 -0.77
N ILE A 169 0.20 -17.43 0.31
CA ILE A 169 1.24 -16.71 1.08
C ILE A 169 2.25 -17.71 1.67
N GLY A 170 1.77 -18.82 2.24
CA GLY A 170 2.62 -19.87 2.78
C GLY A 170 3.54 -20.47 1.71
N MET A 171 2.99 -20.78 0.52
CA MET A 171 3.77 -21.28 -0.61
C MET A 171 4.82 -20.27 -1.08
N ALA A 172 4.47 -18.98 -1.19
CA ALA A 172 5.37 -17.93 -1.64
C ALA A 172 6.59 -17.81 -0.71
N LEU A 173 6.36 -17.75 0.60
CA LEU A 173 7.41 -17.67 1.61
C LEU A 173 8.29 -18.93 1.63
N TRP A 174 7.68 -20.10 1.51
CA TRP A 174 8.40 -21.38 1.44
C TRP A 174 9.30 -21.46 0.21
N ARG A 175 8.78 -21.12 -0.96
CA ARG A 175 9.55 -21.15 -2.22
C ARG A 175 10.74 -20.20 -2.17
N ASP A 176 10.56 -18.99 -1.64
CA ASP A 176 11.66 -18.04 -1.46
C ASP A 176 12.75 -18.59 -0.53
N THR A 177 12.35 -19.22 0.58
CA THR A 177 13.28 -19.88 1.52
C THR A 177 14.13 -20.93 0.83
N VAL A 178 13.50 -21.78 0.00
CA VAL A 178 14.19 -22.85 -0.75
C VAL A 178 15.18 -22.28 -1.76
N VAL A 179 14.79 -21.23 -2.49
CA VAL A 179 15.66 -20.63 -3.53
C VAL A 179 16.89 -19.97 -2.93
N TYR A 180 16.75 -19.30 -1.79
CA TYR A 180 17.86 -18.64 -1.10
C TYR A 180 18.59 -19.53 -0.08
N GLY A 181 18.15 -20.78 0.11
CA GLY A 181 18.76 -21.71 1.06
C GLY A 181 18.65 -21.27 2.52
N TYR A 182 17.63 -20.50 2.87
CA TYR A 182 17.43 -20.02 4.24
C TYR A 182 16.94 -21.14 5.16
N SER A 183 17.25 -21.03 6.45
CA SER A 183 16.81 -21.99 7.46
C SER A 183 15.31 -21.87 7.81
N SER A 184 14.67 -20.73 7.48
CA SER A 184 13.24 -20.53 7.73
C SER A 184 12.62 -19.43 6.86
N PRO A 185 11.29 -19.49 6.64
CA PRO A 185 10.50 -18.41 6.02
C PRO A 185 10.59 -17.05 6.73
N LEU A 186 10.85 -17.05 8.03
CA LEU A 186 11.03 -15.80 8.79
C LEU A 186 12.33 -15.09 8.39
N ARG A 187 13.35 -15.84 7.94
CA ARG A 187 14.58 -15.24 7.44
C ARG A 187 14.33 -14.48 6.13
N SER A 188 13.53 -15.03 5.22
CA SER A 188 13.11 -14.33 3.99
C SER A 188 12.47 -12.96 4.28
N LEU A 189 11.59 -12.90 5.28
CA LEU A 189 10.95 -11.64 5.70
C LEU A 189 11.95 -10.69 6.37
N LYS A 190 12.87 -11.21 7.19
CA LYS A 190 13.91 -10.40 7.83
C LYS A 190 14.81 -9.73 6.79
N GLU A 191 15.28 -10.50 5.81
CA GLU A 191 16.13 -10.01 4.72
C GLU A 191 15.41 -8.96 3.85
N LEU A 192 14.10 -9.14 3.63
CA LEU A 192 13.28 -8.16 2.92
C LEU A 192 13.18 -6.82 3.68
N ILE A 193 13.00 -6.86 5.01
CA ILE A 193 12.75 -5.65 5.81
C ILE A 193 14.04 -4.89 6.13
N PHE A 194 15.09 -5.61 6.52
CA PHE A 194 16.30 -4.99 7.05
C PHE A 194 17.44 -4.89 6.03
N GLY A 195 17.35 -5.61 4.91
CA GLY A 195 18.54 -5.91 4.11
C GLY A 195 19.52 -6.81 4.88
N SER A 196 20.52 -7.34 4.18
CA SER A 196 21.58 -8.17 4.79
C SER A 196 22.46 -7.38 5.74
#